data_AF-A0AAN7UCC8-F1
#
_entry.id   AF-A0AAN7UCC8-F1
#
_cell.length_a   1.000
_cell.length_b   1.000
_cell.length_c   1.000
_cell.angle_alpha   90.00
_cell.angle_beta   90.00
_cell.angle_gamma   90.00
#
_symmetry.space_group_name_H-M   'P 1'
#
loop_
_entity.id
_entity.type
_entity.pdbx_description
1 polymer ?
#
loop_
_entity_poly.entity_id
_entity_poly.type
_entity_poly.pdbx_seq_one_letter_code
_entity_poly.pdbx_strand_id
1 'polypeptide(L)'
;MLSFYNVFFTVLPPLAIGILDQYVSARLLDRYPQLYTAGQRNEFFKIKTFAAWIANAFYHSLILYIFSELIWYGDGVLRDGTIGGHWLWGTGLYASVLATVLGKAALVTSNWTKYHIIAIPGSFLFWFAFVAVYGTVAPMLNVSTELRGIIPVLFTSPNFYIQTIFLPLACLIRDVAWKYVRRMYYPRSYHHIQEIQKYNIQDYRPR
;
A
#
# COMPACT_ATOMS: atom_id res chain seq x y z
N MET A 1 -13.35 -13.45 3.60
CA MET A 1 -12.66 -12.20 3.19
C MET A 1 -11.14 -12.34 3.07
N LEU A 2 -10.44 -12.96 4.03
CA LEU A 2 -8.97 -13.09 4.02
C LEU A 2 -8.40 -13.69 2.73
N SER A 3 -9.02 -14.74 2.18
CA SER A 3 -8.56 -15.37 0.93
C SER A 3 -8.60 -14.44 -0.28
N PHE A 4 -9.48 -13.43 -0.29
CA PHE A 4 -9.59 -12.46 -1.38
C PHE A 4 -8.54 -11.34 -1.31
N TYR A 5 -7.90 -11.16 -0.15
CA TYR A 5 -6.89 -10.11 0.06
C TYR A 5 -5.77 -10.18 -0.96
N ASN A 6 -5.11 -11.34 -1.01
CA ASN A 6 -3.94 -11.55 -1.86
C ASN A 6 -4.30 -11.69 -3.34
N VAL A 7 -5.52 -12.15 -3.66
CA VAL A 7 -5.90 -12.51 -5.03
C VAL A 7 -6.52 -11.35 -5.78
N PHE A 8 -7.38 -10.55 -5.14
CA PHE A 8 -8.14 -9.52 -5.84
C PHE A 8 -7.71 -8.11 -5.47
N PHE A 9 -7.36 -7.85 -4.21
CA PHE A 9 -7.15 -6.48 -3.74
C PHE A 9 -5.70 -6.04 -3.80
N THR A 10 -4.74 -6.93 -3.54
CA THR A 10 -3.31 -6.58 -3.46
C THR A 10 -2.43 -7.16 -4.57
N VAL A 11 -2.98 -7.91 -5.53
CA VAL A 11 -2.17 -8.51 -6.62
C VAL A 11 -1.80 -7.50 -7.72
N LEU A 12 -2.70 -6.57 -8.02
CA LEU A 12 -2.54 -5.63 -9.14
C LEU A 12 -1.37 -4.65 -8.94
N PRO A 13 -1.16 -4.05 -7.75
CA PRO A 13 -0.05 -3.12 -7.55
C PRO A 13 1.34 -3.77 -7.71
N PRO A 14 1.66 -4.94 -7.11
CA PRO A 14 2.92 -5.62 -7.36
C PRO A 14 3.14 -5.99 -8.82
N LEU A 15 2.08 -6.42 -9.53
CA LEU A 15 2.17 -6.73 -10.97
C LEU A 15 2.45 -5.47 -11.79
N ALA A 16 1.72 -4.38 -11.53
CA ALA A 16 1.93 -3.10 -12.22
C ALA A 16 3.34 -2.58 -11.98
N ILE A 17 3.82 -2.61 -10.73
CA ILE A 17 5.19 -2.18 -10.39
C ILE A 17 6.22 -3.10 -11.05
N GLY A 18 6.04 -4.42 -10.97
CA GLY A 18 7.01 -5.38 -11.49
C GLY A 18 7.16 -5.37 -13.02
N ILE A 19 6.08 -5.09 -13.75
CA ILE A 19 6.07 -5.15 -15.22
C ILE A 19 6.27 -3.76 -15.84
N LEU A 20 5.68 -2.72 -15.26
CA LEU A 20 5.51 -1.42 -15.91
C LEU A 20 6.30 -0.29 -15.24
N ASP A 21 6.82 -0.46 -14.02
CA ASP A 21 7.60 0.59 -13.36
C ASP A 21 9.03 0.60 -13.90
N GLN A 22 9.34 1.63 -14.68
CA GLN A 22 10.68 1.91 -15.17
C GLN A 22 11.28 3.07 -14.39
N TYR A 23 12.20 2.74 -13.48
CA TYR A 23 12.85 3.75 -12.64
C TYR A 23 13.86 4.61 -13.40
N VAL A 24 14.40 4.14 -14.54
CA VAL A 24 15.21 4.89 -15.52
C VAL A 24 14.82 4.42 -16.93
N SER A 25 14.75 5.34 -17.89
CA SER A 25 14.42 5.05 -19.29
C SER A 25 15.52 4.24 -19.98
N ALA A 26 15.14 3.35 -20.91
CA ALA A 26 16.08 2.51 -21.67
C ALA A 26 17.21 3.33 -22.33
N ARG A 27 16.87 4.48 -22.91
CA ARG A 27 17.84 5.42 -23.53
C ARG A 27 18.92 5.90 -22.55
N LEU A 28 18.57 6.14 -21.30
CA LEU A 28 19.54 6.57 -20.28
C LEU A 28 20.33 5.39 -19.72
N LEU A 29 19.75 4.19 -19.63
CA LEU A 29 20.51 2.98 -19.30
C LEU A 29 21.60 2.68 -20.34
N ASP A 30 21.28 2.81 -21.63
CA ASP A 30 22.26 2.65 -22.71
C ASP A 30 23.38 3.70 -22.65
N ARG A 31 23.02 4.94 -22.30
CA ARG A 31 23.97 6.05 -22.16
C ARG A 31 24.87 5.93 -20.92
N TYR A 32 24.36 5.35 -19.84
CA TYR A 32 25.08 5.16 -18.57
C TYR A 32 25.18 3.67 -18.21
N PRO A 33 26.02 2.89 -18.91
CA PRO A 33 26.12 1.45 -18.69
C PRO A 33 26.59 1.07 -17.27
N GLN A 34 27.22 2.01 -16.56
CA GLN A 34 27.62 1.89 -15.15
C GLN A 34 26.43 1.58 -14.22
N LEU A 35 25.20 1.94 -14.62
CA LEU A 35 23.98 1.59 -13.88
C LEU A 35 23.73 0.08 -13.83
N TYR A 36 24.19 -0.69 -14.82
CA TYR A 36 24.05 -2.15 -14.83
C TYR A 36 24.88 -2.83 -13.75
N THR A 37 25.97 -2.20 -13.29
CA THR A 37 26.83 -2.76 -12.24
C THR A 37 26.08 -2.94 -10.92
N ALA A 38 25.08 -2.10 -10.63
CA ALA A 38 24.22 -2.25 -9.45
C ALA A 38 23.39 -3.55 -9.48
N GLY A 39 22.97 -3.97 -10.67
CA GLY A 39 22.30 -5.25 -10.90
C GLY A 39 23.26 -6.43 -10.74
N GLN A 40 24.45 -6.36 -11.35
CA GLN A 40 25.49 -7.40 -11.25
C GLN A 40 25.95 -7.64 -9.81
N ARG A 41 26.01 -6.59 -8.99
CA ARG A 41 26.36 -6.66 -7.56
C ARG A 41 25.19 -7.04 -6.65
N ASN A 42 24.05 -7.38 -7.25
CA ASN A 42 22.80 -7.74 -6.59
C ASN A 42 22.40 -6.75 -5.48
N GLU A 43 22.60 -5.45 -5.72
CA GLU A 43 22.42 -4.43 -4.67
C GLU A 43 20.97 -4.26 -4.21
N PHE A 44 20.01 -4.64 -5.07
CA PHE A 44 18.58 -4.51 -4.80
C PHE A 44 18.00 -5.71 -4.05
N PHE A 45 18.53 -6.93 -4.20
CA PHE A 45 17.99 -8.16 -3.59
C PHE A 45 18.91 -8.80 -2.55
N LYS A 46 19.68 -8.00 -1.80
CA LYS A 46 20.47 -8.51 -0.66
C LYS A 46 19.54 -8.96 0.47
N ILE A 47 19.92 -10.02 1.19
CA ILE A 47 19.16 -10.52 2.35
C ILE A 47 18.92 -9.43 3.41
N LYS A 48 19.87 -8.51 3.58
CA LYS A 48 19.73 -7.35 4.48
C LYS A 48 18.59 -6.41 4.04
N THR A 49 18.44 -6.17 2.74
CA THR A 49 17.34 -5.37 2.20
C THR A 49 16.01 -6.08 2.45
N PHE A 50 15.95 -7.38 2.19
CA PHE A 50 14.76 -8.20 2.45
C PHE A 50 14.37 -8.22 3.94
N ALA A 51 15.32 -8.42 4.85
CA ALA A 51 15.07 -8.35 6.29
C ALA A 51 14.56 -6.97 6.73
N ALA A 52 15.07 -5.88 6.13
CA ALA A 52 14.56 -4.54 6.39
C ALA A 52 13.11 -4.34 5.92
N TRP A 53 12.71 -4.98 4.81
CA TRP A 53 11.31 -4.99 4.37
C TRP A 53 10.40 -5.75 5.34
N ILE A 54 10.84 -6.91 5.86
CA ILE A 54 10.10 -7.67 6.87
C ILE A 54 9.96 -6.85 8.15
N ALA A 55 11.05 -6.26 8.65
CA ALA A 55 11.01 -5.42 9.84
C ALA A 55 10.07 -4.21 9.64
N ASN A 56 10.02 -3.63 8.44
CA ASN A 56 9.07 -2.57 8.12
C ASN A 56 7.61 -3.05 8.15
N ALA A 57 7.34 -4.22 7.59
CA ALA A 57 6.00 -4.81 7.60
C ALA A 57 5.55 -5.10 9.05
N PHE A 58 6.44 -5.62 9.90
CA PHE A 58 6.17 -5.84 11.31
C PHE A 58 5.88 -4.53 12.07
N TYR A 59 6.64 -3.47 11.78
CA TYR A 59 6.38 -2.13 12.31
C TYR A 59 5.00 -1.60 11.90
N HIS A 60 4.63 -1.72 10.62
CA HIS A 60 3.30 -1.33 10.15
C HIS A 60 2.19 -2.13 10.83
N SER A 61 2.34 -3.46 10.95
CA SER A 61 1.33 -4.30 11.60
C SER A 61 1.13 -3.94 13.06
N LEU A 62 2.19 -3.60 13.79
CA LEU A 62 2.10 -3.20 15.19
C LEU A 62 1.31 -1.90 15.36
N ILE A 63 1.60 -0.89 14.53
CA ILE A 63 0.85 0.38 14.54
C ILE A 63 -0.61 0.15 14.17
N LEU A 64 -0.86 -0.55 13.07
CA LEU A 64 -2.22 -0.80 12.59
C LEU A 64 -3.04 -1.53 13.65
N TYR A 65 -2.49 -2.57 14.26
CA TYR A 65 -3.18 -3.33 15.29
C TYR A 65 -3.43 -2.51 16.56
N ILE A 66 -2.38 -1.96 17.19
CA ILE A 66 -2.52 -1.26 18.47
C ILE A 66 -3.42 -0.03 18.36
N PHE A 67 -3.21 0.82 17.36
CA PHE A 67 -4.00 2.04 17.24
C PHE A 67 -5.42 1.78 16.75
N SER A 68 -5.66 0.76 15.92
CA SER A 68 -7.04 0.41 15.57
C SER A 68 -7.81 -0.11 16.78
N GLU A 69 -7.20 -0.94 17.63
CA GLU A 69 -7.82 -1.42 18.87
C GLU A 69 -8.18 -0.25 19.79
N LEU A 70 -7.28 0.73 19.92
CA LEU A 70 -7.54 1.95 20.71
C LEU A 70 -8.68 2.80 20.13
N ILE A 71 -8.80 2.90 18.80
CA ILE A 71 -9.87 3.66 18.13
C ILE A 71 -11.25 3.01 18.35
N TRP A 72 -11.29 1.67 18.42
CA TRP A 72 -12.51 0.90 18.63
C TRP A 72 -12.71 0.48 20.08
N TYR A 73 -12.03 1.16 21.02
CA TYR A 73 -12.17 0.88 22.44
C TYR A 73 -13.63 1.05 22.89
N GLY A 74 -14.27 -0.04 23.31
CA GLY A 74 -15.68 -0.08 23.73
C GLY A 74 -16.64 -0.72 22.73
N ASP A 75 -16.17 -1.16 21.56
CA ASP A 75 -16.94 -1.80 20.48
C ASP A 75 -18.09 -0.95 19.89
N GLY A 76 -18.41 -1.17 18.60
CA GLY A 76 -19.59 -0.58 17.99
C GLY A 76 -20.85 -1.39 18.31
N VAL A 77 -21.98 -0.73 18.55
CA VAL A 77 -23.28 -1.40 18.77
C VAL A 77 -24.02 -1.58 17.45
N LEU A 78 -24.53 -2.78 17.17
CA LEU A 78 -25.36 -3.10 16.01
C LEU A 78 -26.81 -2.68 16.21
N ARG A 79 -27.57 -2.65 15.11
CA ARG A 79 -28.99 -2.24 15.12
C ARG A 79 -29.90 -3.17 15.95
N ASP A 80 -29.45 -4.39 16.19
CA ASP A 80 -30.13 -5.39 17.03
C ASP A 80 -29.72 -5.30 18.52
N GLY A 81 -28.91 -4.31 18.90
CA GLY A 81 -28.44 -4.11 20.27
C GLY A 81 -27.25 -5.00 20.66
N THR A 82 -26.76 -5.84 19.75
CA THR A 82 -25.55 -6.64 20.00
C THR A 82 -24.28 -5.82 19.74
N ILE A 83 -23.16 -6.25 20.31
CA ILE A 83 -21.84 -5.67 19.97
C ILE A 83 -21.38 -6.20 18.60
N GLY A 84 -20.80 -5.33 17.78
CA GLY A 84 -20.23 -5.72 16.49
C GLY A 84 -18.97 -6.57 16.62
N GLY A 85 -18.30 -6.44 17.77
CA GLY A 85 -17.13 -7.21 18.15
C GLY A 85 -16.04 -7.23 17.09
N HIS A 86 -15.27 -8.32 17.08
CA HIS A 86 -14.07 -8.44 16.27
C HIS A 86 -14.32 -8.40 14.75
N TRP A 87 -15.52 -8.70 14.27
CA TRP A 87 -15.82 -8.67 12.83
C TRP A 87 -16.02 -7.24 12.32
N LEU A 88 -16.66 -6.38 13.12
CA LEU A 88 -16.81 -4.96 12.78
C LEU A 88 -15.45 -4.26 12.79
N TRP A 89 -14.72 -4.41 13.90
CA TRP A 89 -13.36 -3.87 14.04
C TRP A 89 -12.43 -4.44 12.97
N GLY A 90 -12.39 -5.76 12.79
CA GLY A 90 -11.52 -6.44 11.86
C GLY A 90 -11.76 -6.03 10.40
N THR A 91 -13.01 -5.83 9.99
CA THR A 91 -13.35 -5.32 8.65
C THR A 91 -12.87 -3.88 8.46
N GLY A 92 -12.96 -3.05 9.50
CA GLY A 92 -12.42 -1.70 9.49
C GLY A 92 -10.89 -1.63 9.46
N LEU A 93 -10.24 -2.47 10.27
CA LEU A 93 -8.78 -2.63 10.27
C LEU A 93 -8.29 -3.10 8.89
N TYR A 94 -9.01 -4.02 8.25
CA TYR A 94 -8.68 -4.48 6.91
C TYR A 94 -8.61 -3.33 5.89
N ALA A 95 -9.54 -2.38 5.94
CA ALA A 95 -9.50 -1.19 5.07
C ALA A 95 -8.21 -0.38 5.28
N SER A 96 -7.83 -0.18 6.55
CA SER A 96 -6.62 0.55 6.93
C SER A 96 -5.34 -0.18 6.51
N VAL A 97 -5.31 -1.51 6.65
CA VAL A 97 -4.20 -2.35 6.17
C VAL A 97 -4.06 -2.24 4.65
N LEU A 98 -5.17 -2.37 3.92
CA LEU A 98 -5.19 -2.27 2.47
C LEU A 98 -4.71 -0.88 2.01
N ALA A 99 -5.24 0.19 2.61
CA ALA A 99 -4.81 1.56 2.33
C ALA A 99 -3.31 1.76 2.60
N THR A 100 -2.78 1.20 3.68
CA THR A 100 -1.34 1.27 4.02
C THR A 100 -0.49 0.55 2.98
N VAL A 101 -0.90 -0.63 2.53
CA VAL A 101 -0.16 -1.43 1.54
C VAL A 101 -0.21 -0.78 0.16
N LEU A 102 -1.37 -0.26 -0.24
CA LEU A 102 -1.52 0.48 -1.50
C LEU A 102 -0.75 1.81 -1.47
N GLY A 103 -0.78 2.53 -0.34
CA GLY A 103 0.04 3.73 -0.14
C GLY A 103 1.54 3.41 -0.15
N LYS A 104 1.95 2.27 0.42
CA LYS A 104 3.35 1.81 0.32
C LYS A 104 3.73 1.50 -1.12
N ALA A 105 2.87 0.83 -1.89
CA ALA A 105 3.08 0.57 -3.31
C ALA A 105 3.26 1.89 -4.08
N ALA A 106 2.37 2.86 -3.85
CA ALA A 106 2.45 4.22 -4.41
C ALA A 106 3.77 4.93 -4.06
N LEU A 107 4.24 4.79 -2.82
CA LEU A 107 5.53 5.35 -2.39
C LEU A 107 6.73 4.67 -3.04
N VAL A 108 6.63 3.41 -3.45
CA VAL A 108 7.74 2.68 -4.08
C VAL A 108 7.79 2.92 -5.58
N THR A 109 6.63 3.11 -6.22
CA THR A 109 6.52 3.41 -7.64
C THR A 109 7.38 4.62 -8.02
N SER A 110 8.22 4.47 -9.04
CA SER A 110 9.10 5.53 -9.53
C SER A 110 8.45 6.34 -10.65
N ASN A 111 7.76 5.66 -11.57
CA ASN A 111 7.11 6.28 -12.72
C ASN A 111 5.62 5.93 -12.78
N TRP A 112 4.76 6.95 -12.64
CA TRP A 112 3.32 6.77 -12.64
C TRP A 112 2.77 6.66 -14.07
N THR A 113 2.34 5.45 -14.43
CA THR A 113 1.61 5.20 -15.68
C THR A 113 0.10 5.09 -15.40
N LYS A 114 -0.72 5.14 -16.47
CA LYS A 114 -2.18 4.96 -16.38
C LYS A 114 -2.56 3.67 -15.64
N TYR A 115 -1.78 2.59 -15.83
CA TYR A 115 -2.02 1.31 -15.17
C TYR A 115 -1.77 1.35 -13.66
N HIS A 116 -0.79 2.13 -13.18
CA HIS A 116 -0.58 2.33 -11.74
C HIS A 116 -1.73 3.11 -11.10
N ILE A 117 -2.25 4.12 -11.82
CA ILE A 117 -3.42 4.89 -11.39
C ILE A 117 -4.67 4.02 -11.36
N ILE A 118 -4.81 3.03 -12.24
CA ILE A 118 -5.94 2.09 -12.17
C ILE A 118 -5.70 1.06 -11.05
N ALA A 119 -4.51 0.48 -10.97
CA ALA A 119 -4.22 -0.61 -10.04
C ALA A 119 -4.25 -0.15 -8.57
N ILE A 120 -3.65 0.98 -8.23
CA ILE A 120 -3.47 1.36 -6.82
C ILE A 120 -4.78 1.88 -6.21
N PRO A 121 -5.32 3.06 -6.59
CA PRO A 121 -6.58 3.53 -6.02
C PRO A 121 -7.77 2.71 -6.51
N GLY A 122 -7.73 2.12 -7.71
CA GLY A 122 -8.82 1.26 -8.18
C GLY A 122 -8.97 -0.01 -7.35
N SER A 123 -7.88 -0.63 -6.87
CA SER A 123 -7.95 -1.73 -5.90
C SER A 123 -8.65 -1.33 -4.59
N PHE A 124 -8.41 -0.10 -4.13
CA PHE A 124 -9.06 0.40 -2.91
C PHE A 124 -10.57 0.62 -3.11
N LEU A 125 -10.94 1.27 -4.22
CA LEU A 125 -12.35 1.49 -4.57
C LEU A 125 -13.10 0.17 -4.82
N PHE A 126 -12.43 -0.77 -5.49
CA PHE A 126 -12.98 -2.10 -5.72
C PHE A 126 -13.24 -2.83 -4.39
N TRP A 127 -12.35 -2.71 -3.41
CA TRP A 127 -12.59 -3.28 -2.08
C TRP A 127 -13.82 -2.65 -1.39
N PHE A 128 -13.99 -1.33 -1.47
CA PHE A 128 -15.19 -0.67 -0.92
C PHE A 128 -16.49 -1.18 -1.55
N ALA A 129 -16.52 -1.33 -2.88
CA ALA A 129 -17.68 -1.90 -3.56
C ALA A 129 -17.88 -3.37 -3.17
N PHE A 130 -16.79 -4.14 -3.12
CA PHE A 130 -16.83 -5.55 -2.75
C PHE A 130 -17.36 -5.76 -1.33
N VAL A 131 -16.87 -5.01 -0.34
CA VAL A 131 -17.32 -5.18 1.06
C VAL A 131 -18.80 -4.80 1.21
N ALA A 132 -19.28 -3.80 0.46
CA ALA A 132 -20.69 -3.41 0.43
C ALA A 132 -21.58 -4.53 -0.11
N VAL A 133 -21.19 -5.17 -1.22
CA VAL A 133 -21.97 -6.24 -1.86
C VAL A 133 -21.81 -7.56 -1.12
N TYR A 134 -20.57 -8.01 -0.90
CA TYR A 134 -20.29 -9.30 -0.27
C TYR A 134 -20.78 -9.33 1.18
N GLY A 135 -20.55 -8.26 1.95
CA GLY A 135 -20.99 -8.20 3.35
C GLY A 135 -22.50 -8.11 3.54
N THR A 136 -23.28 -7.84 2.49
CA THR A 136 -24.75 -7.85 2.53
C THR A 136 -25.33 -9.12 1.94
N VAL A 137 -24.82 -9.59 0.79
CA VAL A 137 -25.34 -10.74 0.05
C VAL A 137 -24.87 -12.08 0.66
N ALA A 138 -23.61 -12.20 1.08
CA ALA A 138 -23.08 -13.46 1.60
C ALA A 138 -23.78 -13.94 2.90
N PRO A 139 -24.16 -13.07 3.86
CA PRO A 139 -25.01 -13.47 4.98
C PRO A 139 -26.41 -13.94 4.55
N MET A 140 -27.00 -13.36 3.50
CA MET A 140 -28.33 -13.77 3.01
C MET A 140 -28.31 -15.17 2.40
N LEU A 141 -27.17 -15.57 1.83
CA LEU A 141 -26.94 -16.90 1.25
C LEU A 141 -26.39 -17.91 2.28
N ASN A 142 -26.33 -17.55 3.57
CA ASN A 142 -25.76 -18.37 4.65
C ASN A 142 -24.28 -18.78 4.44
N VAL A 143 -23.52 -18.03 3.64
CA VAL A 143 -22.09 -18.28 3.39
C VAL A 143 -21.21 -17.59 4.44
N SER A 144 -21.59 -16.38 4.86
CA SER A 144 -20.87 -15.57 5.85
C SER A 144 -21.83 -14.88 6.79
N THR A 145 -22.48 -15.64 7.67
CA THR A 145 -23.47 -15.12 8.60
C THR A 145 -22.87 -14.18 9.65
N GLU A 146 -21.57 -14.27 9.89
CA GLU A 146 -20.79 -13.40 10.77
C GLU A 146 -20.78 -11.92 10.34
N LEU A 147 -21.04 -11.63 9.06
CA LEU A 147 -21.06 -10.26 8.53
C LEU A 147 -22.44 -9.58 8.61
N ARG A 148 -23.43 -10.30 9.14
CA ARG A 148 -24.82 -9.84 9.16
C ARG A 148 -24.94 -8.55 9.98
N GLY A 149 -25.48 -7.50 9.36
CA GLY A 149 -25.70 -6.21 10.03
C GLY A 149 -24.45 -5.36 10.25
N ILE A 150 -23.26 -5.83 9.87
CA ILE A 150 -21.98 -5.12 10.08
C ILE A 150 -21.82 -3.95 9.11
N ILE A 151 -22.09 -4.16 7.82
CA ILE A 151 -21.82 -3.16 6.76
C ILE A 151 -22.50 -1.80 7.00
N PRO A 152 -23.80 -1.73 7.38
CA PRO A 152 -24.44 -0.45 7.67
C PRO A 152 -23.79 0.29 8.84
N VAL A 153 -23.38 -0.43 9.89
CA VAL A 153 -22.72 0.16 11.06
C VAL A 153 -21.32 0.63 10.70
N LEU A 154 -20.57 -0.18 9.95
CA LEU A 154 -19.20 0.13 9.52
C LEU A 154 -19.16 1.43 8.70
N PHE A 155 -20.01 1.57 7.68
CA PHE A 155 -20.04 2.77 6.82
C PHE A 155 -20.72 3.98 7.45
N THR A 156 -21.49 3.81 8.52
CA THR A 156 -22.04 4.96 9.26
C THR A 156 -21.09 5.41 10.37
N SER A 157 -20.16 4.55 10.80
CA SER A 157 -19.25 4.83 11.90
C SER A 157 -18.19 5.87 11.54
N PRO A 158 -18.08 6.99 12.28
CA PRO A 158 -17.00 7.95 12.11
C PRO A 158 -15.62 7.34 12.37
N ASN A 159 -15.53 6.40 13.32
CA ASN A 159 -14.28 5.73 13.68
C ASN A 159 -13.69 4.99 12.48
N PHE A 160 -14.54 4.42 11.61
CA PHE A 160 -14.09 3.74 10.40
C PHE A 160 -13.37 4.68 9.43
N TYR A 161 -13.88 5.89 9.19
CA TYR A 161 -13.24 6.84 8.28
C TYR A 161 -11.98 7.44 8.89
N ILE A 162 -12.01 7.78 10.18
CA ILE A 162 -10.86 8.31 10.90
C ILE A 162 -9.71 7.31 10.86
N GLN A 163 -9.92 6.04 11.23
CA GLN A 163 -8.85 5.04 11.19
C GLN A 163 -8.32 4.80 9.77
N THR A 164 -9.21 4.77 8.77
CA THR A 164 -8.84 4.45 7.38
C THR A 164 -7.94 5.52 6.77
N ILE A 165 -8.01 6.75 7.27
CA ILE A 165 -7.13 7.85 6.85
C ILE A 165 -5.92 7.95 7.78
N PHE A 166 -6.14 7.97 9.09
CA PHE A 166 -5.11 8.23 10.08
C PHE A 166 -4.05 7.12 10.15
N LEU A 167 -4.47 5.85 10.18
CA LEU A 167 -3.53 4.75 10.36
C LEU A 167 -2.55 4.59 9.18
N PRO A 168 -2.99 4.63 7.91
CA PRO A 168 -2.05 4.61 6.80
C PRO A 168 -1.07 5.78 6.83
N LEU A 169 -1.53 6.99 7.17
CA LEU A 169 -0.64 8.14 7.30
C LEU A 169 0.40 7.94 8.40
N ALA A 170 -0.01 7.43 9.57
CA ALA A 170 0.88 7.13 10.68
C ALA A 170 1.94 6.06 10.34
N CYS A 171 1.59 5.03 9.56
CA CYS A 171 2.57 4.06 9.08
C CYS A 171 3.51 4.66 8.03
N LEU A 172 2.95 5.37 7.05
CA LEU A 172 3.69 5.82 5.87
C LEU A 172 4.56 7.05 6.14
N ILE A 173 4.31 7.85 7.17
CA ILE A 173 5.13 9.02 7.50
C ILE A 173 6.61 8.67 7.68
N ARG A 174 6.87 7.55 8.38
CA ARG A 174 8.22 7.04 8.60
C ARG A 174 8.87 6.61 7.29
N ASP A 175 8.10 5.98 6.41
CA ASP A 175 8.57 5.53 5.10
C ASP A 175 8.87 6.69 4.15
N VAL A 176 8.03 7.74 4.17
CA VAL A 176 8.27 8.98 3.44
C VAL A 176 9.53 9.66 3.95
N ALA A 177 9.68 9.81 5.27
CA ALA A 177 10.86 10.42 5.88
C ALA A 177 12.14 9.64 5.51
N TRP A 178 12.10 8.30 5.60
CA TRP A 178 13.22 7.45 5.21
C TRP A 178 13.58 7.57 3.74
N LYS A 179 12.58 7.54 2.84
CA LYS A 179 12.79 7.71 1.39
C LYS A 179 13.39 9.08 1.08
N TYR A 180 12.88 10.13 1.73
CA TYR A 180 13.38 11.50 1.57
C TYR A 180 14.83 11.64 2.02
N VAL A 181 15.16 11.17 3.24
CA VAL A 181 16.52 11.25 3.78
C VAL A 181 17.51 10.50 2.89
N ARG A 182 17.16 9.29 2.43
CA ARG A 182 18.01 8.53 1.51
C ARG A 182 18.20 9.19 0.15
N ARG A 183 17.19 9.90 -0.35
CA ARG A 183 17.31 10.58 -1.65
C ARG A 183 18.10 11.88 -1.55
N MET A 184 17.89 12.65 -0.47
CA MET A 184 18.50 13.98 -0.30
C MET A 184 19.93 13.91 0.25
N TYR A 185 20.18 13.14 1.31
CA TYR A 185 21.47 13.13 2.01
C TYR A 185 22.39 11.99 1.60
N TYR A 186 21.84 10.89 1.08
CA TYR A 186 22.61 9.70 0.67
C TYR A 186 22.27 9.24 -0.76
N PRO A 187 22.31 10.13 -1.77
CA PRO A 187 21.93 9.78 -3.13
C PRO A 187 22.86 8.69 -3.69
N ARG A 188 22.28 7.80 -4.50
CA ARG A 188 23.01 6.81 -5.30
C ARG A 188 23.07 7.29 -6.74
N SER A 189 23.98 6.73 -7.54
CA SER A 189 24.19 7.16 -8.94
C SER A 189 22.90 7.19 -9.78
N TYR A 190 21.97 6.25 -9.55
CA TYR A 190 20.69 6.25 -10.26
C TYR A 190 19.74 7.37 -9.84
N HIS A 191 19.83 7.91 -8.61
CA HIS A 191 19.02 9.06 -8.18
C HIS A 191 19.36 10.32 -8.99
N HIS A 192 20.65 10.54 -9.24
CA HIS A 192 21.09 11.66 -10.09
C HIS A 192 20.59 11.50 -11.54
N ILE A 193 20.65 10.30 -12.10
CA ILE A 193 20.17 10.03 -13.46
C ILE A 193 18.65 10.18 -13.56
N GLN A 194 17.91 9.82 -12.52
CA GLN A 194 16.47 10.09 -12.43
C GLN A 194 16.15 11.58 -12.46
N GLU A 195 16.97 12.42 -11.81
CA GLU A 195 16.80 13.87 -11.83
C GLU A 195 17.11 14.46 -13.21
N ILE A 196 18.17 13.98 -13.86
CA ILE A 196 18.48 14.33 -15.26
C ILE A 196 17.31 13.97 -16.18
N GLN A 197 16.74 12.77 -16.03
CA GLN A 197 15.56 12.33 -16.78
C GLN A 197 14.36 13.25 -16.53
N LYS A 198 14.08 13.58 -15.26
CA LYS A 198 12.90 14.35 -14.87
C LYS A 198 12.95 15.79 -15.40
N TYR A 199 14.12 16.42 -15.33
CA TYR A 199 14.31 17.81 -15.77
C TYR A 199 14.77 17.92 -17.23
N ASN A 200 14.88 16.79 -17.95
CA ASN A 200 15.40 16.70 -19.31
C ASN A 200 16.70 17.50 -19.50
N ILE A 201 17.61 17.42 -18.52
CA ILE A 201 18.87 18.17 -18.52
C ILE A 201 19.69 17.67 -19.70
N GLN A 202 20.11 18.59 -20.57
CA GLN A 202 20.97 18.25 -21.70
C GLN A 202 22.35 17.86 -21.17
N ASP A 203 22.64 16.57 -21.18
CA ASP A 203 23.97 16.07 -20.82
C ASP A 203 24.91 16.28 -22.02
N TYR A 204 25.81 17.27 -21.89
CA TYR A 204 26.77 17.66 -22.92
C TYR A 204 28.03 16.81 -22.81
N ARG A 205 27.90 15.50 -23.05
CA ARG A 205 29.05 14.61 -23.11
C ARG A 205 29.63 14.65 -24.53
N PRO A 206 30.92 15.00 -24.73
CA PRO A 206 31.55 14.87 -26.03
C PRO A 206 31.47 13.39 -26.46
N ARG A 207 31.06 13.18 -27.72
CA ARG A 207 30.91 11.85 -28.32
C ARG A 207 32.26 11.15 -28.43
#